data_AF-A0A7C1HD95-F1
#
_entry.id   AF-A0A7C1HD95-F1
#
_cell.length_a   1.000
_cell.length_b   1.000
_cell.length_c   1.000
_cell.angle_alpha   90.00
_cell.angle_beta   90.00
_cell.angle_gamma   90.00
#
_symmetry.space_group_name_H-M   'P 1'
#
loop_
_entity.id
_entity.type
_entity.pdbx_description
1 polymer ?
#
loop_
_entity_poly.entity_id
_entity_poly.type
_entity_poly.pdbx_seq_one_letter_code
_entity_poly.pdbx_strand_id
1 'polypeptide(L)'
;MNELGLFEETPMDLKGHTFRSFMASVSGFPGRPDVESLLCSRLKLEPYSTVMLRFGWMGLLDDTPLPFAKGSARDVISHLFGKKLFYDEGERDMVILMDEYFAKFPSTGIRKRYVSTLVDYGIPGDDSSIARTTGLPPAIAARLILDGEISKPGLHTPVISEIYEPILAELETLGIRLEELEETF
;
A
#
# COMPACT_ATOMS: atom_id res chain seq x y z
N MET A 1 -9.29 6.06 -12.25
CA MET A 1 -7.86 6.38 -12.48
C MET A 1 -7.24 5.48 -13.55
N ASN A 2 -7.31 4.15 -13.44
CA ASN A 2 -6.86 3.22 -14.51
C ASN A 2 -7.45 3.55 -15.89
N GLU A 3 -8.77 3.74 -15.99
CA GLU A 3 -9.46 4.06 -17.25
C GLU A 3 -9.04 5.41 -17.87
N LEU A 4 -8.43 6.28 -17.07
CA LEU A 4 -7.88 7.56 -17.50
C LEU A 4 -6.37 7.49 -17.80
N GLY A 5 -5.75 6.30 -17.70
CA GLY A 5 -4.30 6.14 -17.89
C GLY A 5 -3.45 6.87 -16.83
N LEU A 6 -4.02 7.14 -15.66
CA LEU A 6 -3.36 7.97 -14.65
C LEU A 6 -2.19 7.29 -13.92
N PHE A 7 -1.94 6.01 -14.19
CA PHE A 7 -0.78 5.28 -13.68
C PHE A 7 0.23 4.93 -14.78
N GLU A 8 0.05 5.45 -16.00
CA GLU A 8 1.01 5.28 -17.09
C GLU A 8 2.32 6.02 -16.79
N GLU A 9 3.44 5.40 -17.15
CA GLU A 9 4.81 5.93 -16.95
C GLU A 9 5.35 6.65 -18.17
N THR A 10 4.61 6.62 -19.28
CA THR A 10 5.07 7.21 -20.53
C THR A 10 5.35 8.70 -20.33
N PRO A 11 6.59 9.18 -20.59
CA PRO A 11 6.92 10.59 -20.41
C PRO A 11 6.14 11.50 -21.34
N MET A 12 5.71 12.65 -20.81
CA MET A 12 4.94 13.67 -21.50
C MET A 12 5.61 15.04 -21.34
N ASP A 13 5.41 15.93 -22.31
CA ASP A 13 5.67 17.35 -22.12
C ASP A 13 4.50 17.96 -21.34
N LEU A 14 4.80 18.48 -20.15
CA LEU A 14 3.83 19.02 -19.21
C LEU A 14 4.03 20.53 -19.00
N LYS A 15 4.90 21.16 -19.82
CA LYS A 15 5.22 22.58 -19.69
C LYS A 15 3.97 23.43 -19.88
N GLY A 16 3.65 24.24 -18.87
CA GLY A 16 2.51 25.16 -18.90
C GLY A 16 1.15 24.50 -18.67
N HIS A 17 1.10 23.20 -18.37
CA HIS A 17 -0.13 22.54 -17.96
C HIS A 17 -0.51 22.88 -16.51
N THR A 18 -1.81 22.89 -16.25
CA THR A 18 -2.42 22.86 -14.91
C THR A 18 -2.92 21.45 -14.64
N PHE A 19 -3.30 21.12 -13.40
CA PHE A 19 -3.94 19.82 -13.13
C PHE A 19 -5.23 19.65 -13.95
N ARG A 20 -6.06 20.71 -14.03
CA ARG A 20 -7.25 20.73 -14.89
C ARG A 20 -6.93 20.46 -16.36
N SER A 21 -5.97 21.17 -16.94
CA SER A 21 -5.65 21.01 -18.37
C SER A 21 -4.98 19.66 -18.68
N PHE A 22 -4.22 19.11 -17.73
CA PHE A 22 -3.74 17.74 -17.77
C PHE A 22 -4.89 16.74 -17.76
N MET A 23 -5.86 16.88 -16.83
CA MET A 23 -7.04 16.02 -16.76
C MET A 23 -7.87 16.07 -18.05
N ALA A 24 -8.00 17.25 -18.67
CA ALA A 24 -8.63 17.39 -19.98
C ALA A 24 -7.90 16.57 -21.06
N SER A 25 -6.57 16.62 -21.07
CA SER A 25 -5.72 15.90 -22.01
C SER A 25 -5.86 14.38 -21.87
N VAL A 26 -5.72 13.85 -20.65
CA VAL A 26 -5.83 12.39 -20.40
C VAL A 26 -7.25 11.86 -20.58
N SER A 27 -8.25 12.73 -20.52
CA SER A 27 -9.65 12.38 -20.83
C SER A 27 -9.92 12.29 -22.34
N GLY A 28 -8.96 12.68 -23.19
CA GLY A 28 -9.11 12.70 -24.64
C GLY A 28 -9.73 13.99 -25.20
N PHE A 29 -9.77 15.05 -24.41
CA PHE A 29 -10.41 16.32 -24.78
C PHE A 29 -9.50 17.53 -24.45
N PRO A 30 -8.31 17.64 -25.07
CA PRO A 30 -7.35 18.68 -24.74
C PRO A 30 -7.89 20.10 -25.01
N GLY A 31 -7.58 21.04 -24.13
CA GLY A 31 -7.93 22.47 -24.29
C GLY A 31 -9.39 22.82 -24.01
N ARG A 32 -10.20 21.88 -23.53
CA ARG A 32 -11.62 22.09 -23.23
C ARG A 32 -11.82 22.62 -21.81
N PRO A 33 -12.64 23.67 -21.60
CA PRO A 33 -12.89 24.23 -20.27
C PRO A 33 -13.85 23.36 -19.44
N ASP A 34 -14.69 22.54 -20.09
CA ASP A 34 -15.75 21.72 -19.50
C ASP A 34 -15.26 20.33 -19.04
N VAL A 35 -14.11 20.28 -18.37
CA VAL A 35 -13.41 19.03 -17.99
C VAL A 35 -14.29 18.09 -17.16
N GLU A 36 -15.04 18.62 -16.22
CA GLU A 36 -15.92 17.84 -15.33
C GLU A 36 -17.02 17.11 -16.11
N SER A 37 -17.67 17.80 -17.05
CA SER A 37 -18.72 17.21 -17.90
C SER A 37 -18.15 16.12 -18.81
N LEU A 38 -16.93 16.33 -19.31
CA LEU A 38 -16.24 15.38 -20.19
C LEU A 38 -15.80 14.13 -19.43
N LEU A 39 -15.29 14.30 -18.21
CA LEU A 39 -14.98 13.21 -17.29
C LEU A 39 -16.23 12.40 -16.95
N CYS A 40 -17.35 13.07 -16.64
CA CYS A 40 -18.63 12.42 -16.37
C CYS A 40 -19.10 11.58 -17.56
N SER A 41 -19.06 12.15 -18.77
CA SER A 41 -19.44 11.44 -19.99
C SER A 41 -18.53 10.23 -20.25
N ARG A 42 -17.20 10.41 -20.16
CA ARG A 42 -16.20 9.36 -20.41
C ARG A 42 -16.34 8.21 -19.44
N LEU A 43 -16.41 8.51 -18.14
CA LEU A 43 -16.44 7.52 -17.06
C LEU A 43 -17.86 7.03 -16.75
N LYS A 44 -18.87 7.52 -17.47
CA LYS A 44 -20.29 7.23 -17.24
C LYS A 44 -20.70 7.51 -15.79
N LEU A 45 -20.30 8.68 -15.30
CA LEU A 45 -20.56 9.16 -13.95
C LEU A 45 -21.56 10.31 -13.95
N GLU A 46 -22.29 10.42 -12.84
CA GLU A 46 -23.07 11.61 -12.53
C GLU A 46 -22.16 12.74 -12.01
N PRO A 47 -22.49 14.02 -12.25
CA PRO A 47 -21.69 15.17 -11.82
C PRO A 47 -21.31 15.20 -10.34
N TYR A 48 -22.19 14.72 -9.47
CA TYR A 48 -21.99 14.68 -8.01
C TYR A 48 -21.64 13.29 -7.48
N SER A 49 -21.15 12.39 -8.34
CA SER A 49 -20.66 11.09 -7.89
C SER A 49 -19.49 11.22 -6.93
N THR A 50 -19.35 10.25 -6.02
CA THR A 50 -18.24 10.19 -5.05
C THR A 50 -16.87 10.27 -5.73
N VAL A 51 -16.74 9.74 -6.95
CA VAL A 51 -15.49 9.83 -7.74
C VAL A 51 -15.17 11.27 -8.13
N MET A 52 -16.15 12.01 -8.65
CA MET A 52 -15.95 13.41 -9.03
C MET A 52 -15.65 14.30 -7.82
N LEU A 53 -16.34 14.06 -6.69
CA LEU A 53 -16.05 14.76 -5.43
C LEU A 53 -14.63 14.49 -4.94
N ARG A 54 -14.16 13.24 -5.01
CA ARG A 54 -12.78 12.86 -4.67
C ARG A 54 -11.76 13.48 -5.62
N PHE A 55 -12.04 13.56 -6.92
CA PHE A 55 -11.14 14.24 -7.87
C PHE A 55 -11.00 15.73 -7.56
N GLY A 56 -12.11 16.40 -7.21
CA GLY A 56 -12.07 17.77 -6.72
C GLY A 56 -11.25 17.90 -5.43
N TRP A 57 -11.51 17.08 -4.42
CA TRP A 57 -10.78 17.12 -3.14
C TRP A 57 -9.26 16.86 -3.29
N MET A 58 -8.89 15.94 -4.18
CA MET A 58 -7.49 15.64 -4.52
C MET A 58 -6.78 16.80 -5.23
N GLY A 59 -7.51 17.78 -5.78
CA GLY A 59 -6.97 18.89 -6.56
C GLY A 59 -6.73 18.57 -8.04
N LEU A 60 -7.27 17.45 -8.55
CA LEU A 60 -7.09 17.05 -9.95
C LEU A 60 -7.77 18.01 -10.93
N LEU A 61 -8.78 18.74 -10.46
CA LEU A 61 -9.59 19.65 -11.26
C LEU A 61 -9.17 21.11 -11.03
N ASP A 62 -8.05 21.36 -10.36
CA ASP A 62 -7.60 22.71 -10.03
C ASP A 62 -6.85 23.34 -11.21
N ASP A 63 -6.95 24.67 -11.33
CA ASP A 63 -6.16 25.47 -12.27
C ASP A 63 -4.74 25.76 -11.77
N THR A 64 -4.30 25.08 -10.71
CA THR A 64 -2.93 25.16 -10.21
C THR A 64 -1.96 24.60 -11.25
N PRO A 65 -0.86 25.32 -11.57
CA PRO A 65 0.16 24.82 -12.49
C PRO A 65 0.79 23.52 -12.01
N LEU A 66 1.11 22.62 -12.94
CA LEU A 66 1.93 21.46 -12.65
C LEU A 66 3.34 21.91 -12.22
N PRO A 67 3.94 21.27 -11.20
CA PRO A 67 5.21 21.70 -10.62
C PRO A 67 6.43 21.27 -11.46
N PHE A 68 6.22 20.52 -12.54
CA PHE A 68 7.27 20.03 -13.43
C PHE A 68 6.87 20.18 -14.89
N ALA A 69 7.86 20.43 -15.75
CA ALA A 69 7.67 20.62 -17.19
C ALA A 69 7.71 19.29 -17.98
N LYS A 70 8.19 18.21 -17.38
CA LYS A 70 8.21 16.85 -17.97
C LYS A 70 7.92 15.83 -16.88
N GLY A 71 7.20 14.79 -17.23
CA GLY A 71 6.83 13.71 -16.31
C GLY A 71 5.79 12.81 -16.96
N SER A 72 5.42 11.75 -16.26
CA SER A 72 4.37 10.83 -16.64
C SER A 72 3.04 11.19 -15.98
N ALA A 73 1.95 10.56 -16.43
CA ALA A 73 0.66 10.69 -15.76
C ALA A 73 0.73 10.21 -14.29
N ARG A 74 1.53 9.16 -14.05
CA ARG A 74 1.80 8.69 -12.70
C ARG A 74 2.50 9.74 -11.85
N ASP A 75 3.49 10.45 -12.38
CA ASP A 75 4.19 11.49 -11.62
C ASP A 75 3.24 12.60 -11.15
N VAL A 76 2.27 12.97 -11.99
CA VAL A 76 1.23 13.96 -11.64
C VAL A 76 0.36 13.48 -10.49
N ILE A 77 -0.09 12.23 -10.53
CA ILE A 77 -0.89 11.65 -9.43
C ILE A 77 -0.06 11.46 -8.17
N SER A 78 1.15 10.90 -8.28
CA SER A 78 2.07 10.69 -7.16
C SER A 78 2.39 12.00 -6.43
N HIS A 79 2.54 13.11 -7.18
CA HIS A 79 2.72 14.43 -6.59
C HIS A 79 1.51 14.86 -5.74
N LEU A 80 0.28 14.64 -6.21
CA LEU A 80 -0.92 14.94 -5.45
C LEU A 80 -1.11 13.98 -4.26
N PHE A 81 -0.79 12.70 -4.43
CA PHE A 81 -0.82 11.71 -3.35
C PHE A 81 0.14 12.11 -2.23
N GLY A 82 1.38 12.47 -2.56
CA GLY A 82 2.36 12.95 -1.58
C GLY A 82 1.94 14.24 -0.85
N LYS A 83 1.04 15.04 -1.44
CA LYS A 83 0.50 16.26 -0.81
C LYS A 83 -0.77 16.06 0.02
N LYS A 84 -1.55 15.02 -0.27
CA LYS A 84 -2.92 14.85 0.25
C LYS A 84 -3.11 13.56 1.06
N LEU A 85 -2.29 12.55 0.83
CA LEU A 85 -2.42 11.20 1.39
C LEU A 85 -1.20 10.85 2.25
N PHE A 86 -0.75 11.79 3.07
CA PHE A 86 0.25 11.57 4.10
C PHE A 86 -0.43 11.49 5.46
N TYR A 87 0.22 10.85 6.44
CA TYR A 87 -0.30 10.82 7.82
C TYR A 87 -0.10 12.18 8.48
N ASP A 88 -1.18 12.75 9.00
CA ASP A 88 -1.14 13.96 9.82
C ASP A 88 -0.65 13.65 11.25
N GLU A 89 -0.28 14.70 11.99
CA GLU A 89 0.15 14.58 13.39
C GLU A 89 -0.94 13.91 14.24
N GLY A 90 -0.56 12.85 14.96
CA GLY A 90 -1.46 12.08 15.81
C GLY A 90 -2.24 10.97 15.09
N GLU A 91 -2.15 10.88 13.77
CA GLU A 91 -2.64 9.71 13.04
C GLU A 91 -1.71 8.50 13.23
N ARG A 92 -2.22 7.30 12.94
CA ARG A 92 -1.47 6.05 13.01
C ARG A 92 -1.83 5.14 11.85
N ASP A 93 -0.86 4.36 11.39
CA ASP A 93 -1.07 3.29 10.43
C ASP A 93 -1.49 1.98 11.13
N MET A 94 -1.85 1.00 10.32
CA MET A 94 -2.24 -0.34 10.77
C MET A 94 -1.78 -1.36 9.74
N VAL A 95 -1.16 -2.44 10.21
CA VAL A 95 -0.85 -3.63 9.42
C VAL A 95 -1.80 -4.75 9.85
N ILE A 96 -2.47 -5.35 8.86
CA ILE A 96 -3.26 -6.56 9.05
C ILE A 96 -2.69 -7.63 8.10
N LEU A 97 -2.33 -8.78 8.66
CA LEU A 97 -1.98 -9.99 7.92
C LEU A 97 -2.88 -11.12 8.44
N MET A 98 -3.48 -11.89 7.54
CA MET A 98 -4.28 -13.04 7.89
C MET A 98 -3.97 -14.20 6.94
N ASP A 99 -3.47 -15.28 7.51
CA ASP A 99 -3.33 -16.56 6.84
C ASP A 99 -4.49 -17.47 7.24
N GLU A 100 -5.11 -18.14 6.27
CA GLU A 100 -6.18 -19.11 6.51
C GLU A 100 -5.89 -20.42 5.76
N TYR A 101 -5.90 -21.53 6.50
CA TYR A 101 -5.63 -22.86 5.97
C TYR A 101 -6.73 -23.86 6.33
N PHE A 102 -7.08 -24.71 5.37
CA PHE A 102 -7.99 -25.83 5.57
C PHE A 102 -7.22 -27.14 5.45
N ALA A 103 -7.10 -27.86 6.57
CA ALA A 103 -6.40 -29.14 6.62
C ALA A 103 -7.40 -30.30 6.69
N LYS A 104 -7.14 -31.36 5.92
CA LYS A 104 -7.82 -32.65 6.05
C LYS A 104 -6.79 -33.70 6.45
N PHE A 105 -7.06 -34.41 7.53
CA PHE A 105 -6.20 -35.47 8.06
C PHE A 105 -6.71 -36.81 7.56
N PRO A 106 -6.07 -37.47 6.57
CA PRO A 106 -6.64 -38.66 5.93
C PRO A 106 -6.78 -39.85 6.86
N SER A 107 -5.88 -39.98 7.84
CA SER A 107 -5.87 -41.07 8.81
C SER A 107 -7.04 -41.02 9.80
N THR A 108 -7.51 -39.82 10.15
CA THR A 108 -8.59 -39.62 11.13
C THR A 108 -9.91 -39.15 10.50
N GLY A 109 -9.87 -38.68 9.26
CA GLY A 109 -11.00 -38.05 8.58
C GLY A 109 -11.31 -36.62 9.04
N ILE A 110 -10.64 -36.14 10.10
CA ILE A 110 -10.84 -34.81 10.69
C ILE A 110 -10.51 -33.73 9.68
N ARG A 111 -11.32 -32.67 9.67
CA ARG A 111 -11.01 -31.43 8.95
C ARG A 111 -10.87 -30.30 9.95
N LYS A 112 -9.86 -29.46 9.74
CA LYS A 112 -9.58 -28.30 10.57
C LYS A 112 -9.41 -27.06 9.73
N ARG A 113 -9.84 -25.94 10.28
CA ARG A 113 -9.59 -24.58 9.80
C ARG A 113 -8.61 -23.94 10.76
N TYR A 114 -7.52 -23.40 10.22
CA TYR A 114 -6.51 -22.67 10.95
C TYR A 114 -6.53 -21.23 10.46
N VAL A 115 -6.54 -20.28 11.39
CA VAL A 115 -6.40 -18.86 11.08
C VAL A 115 -5.25 -18.31 11.91
N SER A 116 -4.34 -17.59 11.27
CA SER A 116 -3.25 -16.87 11.94
C SER A 116 -3.36 -15.40 11.57
N THR A 117 -3.57 -14.53 12.56
CA THR A 117 -3.88 -13.11 12.34
C THR A 117 -2.90 -12.21 13.07
N LEU A 118 -2.25 -11.30 12.36
CA LEU A 118 -1.53 -10.17 12.92
C LEU A 118 -2.39 -8.91 12.74
N VAL A 119 -2.61 -8.18 13.83
CA VAL A 119 -3.13 -6.81 13.82
C VAL A 119 -2.17 -5.96 14.65
N ASP A 120 -1.40 -5.11 13.97
CA ASP A 120 -0.47 -4.19 14.60
C ASP A 120 -0.81 -2.74 14.23
N TYR A 121 -0.60 -1.82 15.16
CA TYR A 121 -0.88 -0.40 15.00
C TYR A 121 0.40 0.41 15.19
N GLY A 122 0.54 1.48 14.40
CA GLY A 122 1.60 2.44 14.61
C GLY A 122 1.48 3.13 15.96
N ILE A 123 2.63 3.52 16.50
CA ILE A 123 2.73 4.23 17.76
C ILE A 123 2.69 5.74 17.43
N PRO A 124 1.67 6.50 17.88
CA PRO A 124 1.58 7.92 17.56
C PRO A 124 2.82 8.69 18.03
N GLY A 125 3.48 9.40 17.12
CA GLY A 125 4.71 10.16 17.41
C GLY A 125 5.99 9.33 17.45
N ASP A 126 5.93 8.04 17.10
CA ASP A 126 7.04 7.10 17.09
C ASP A 126 6.92 6.20 15.83
N ASP A 127 7.54 5.01 15.83
CA ASP A 127 7.53 4.12 14.68
C ASP A 127 6.13 3.67 14.25
N SER A 128 5.89 3.72 12.94
CA SER A 128 4.69 3.19 12.30
C SER A 128 4.67 1.65 12.35
N SER A 129 3.48 1.06 12.26
CA SER A 129 3.30 -0.39 12.18
C SER A 129 4.10 -0.98 11.01
N ILE A 130 3.98 -0.41 9.81
CA ILE A 130 4.72 -0.91 8.64
C ILE A 130 6.24 -0.79 8.83
N ALA A 131 6.73 0.27 9.48
CA ALA A 131 8.15 0.44 9.78
C ALA A 131 8.65 -0.66 10.73
N ARG A 132 7.90 -0.93 11.81
CA ARG A 132 8.22 -1.99 12.77
C ARG A 132 8.16 -3.38 12.14
N THR A 133 7.05 -3.73 11.47
CA THR A 133 6.85 -5.06 10.90
C THR A 133 7.74 -5.36 9.69
N THR A 134 8.37 -4.35 9.10
CA THR A 134 9.32 -4.52 7.99
C THR A 134 10.77 -4.40 8.45
N GLY A 135 11.07 -3.49 9.38
CA GLY A 135 12.44 -3.18 9.82
C GLY A 135 12.96 -4.09 10.92
N LEU A 136 12.11 -4.51 11.87
CA LEU A 136 12.53 -5.36 12.99
C LEU A 136 12.94 -6.77 12.54
N PRO A 137 12.19 -7.48 11.66
CA PRO A 137 12.59 -8.84 11.26
C PRO A 137 14.01 -8.93 10.68
N PRO A 138 14.44 -8.10 9.69
CA PRO A 138 15.81 -8.15 9.18
C PRO A 138 16.85 -7.65 10.19
N ALA A 139 16.52 -6.71 11.09
CA ALA A 139 17.44 -6.27 12.14
C ALA A 139 17.74 -7.39 13.14
N ILE A 140 16.70 -8.13 13.57
CA ILE A 140 16.83 -9.31 14.43
C ILE A 140 17.65 -10.38 13.73
N ALA A 141 17.32 -10.71 12.47
CA ALA A 141 18.06 -11.71 11.69
C ALA A 141 19.55 -11.35 11.56
N ALA A 142 19.86 -10.08 11.27
CA ALA A 142 21.24 -9.61 11.17
C ALA A 142 22.00 -9.79 12.49
N ARG A 143 21.38 -9.45 13.62
CA ARG A 143 21.94 -9.67 14.96
C ARG A 143 22.20 -11.16 15.22
N LEU A 144 21.20 -12.03 15.01
CA LEU A 144 21.32 -13.48 15.23
C LEU A 144 22.41 -14.13 14.37
N ILE A 145 22.64 -13.64 13.14
CA ILE A 145 23.76 -14.08 12.30
C ILE A 145 25.11 -13.66 12.89
N LEU A 146 25.23 -12.41 13.35
CA LEU A 146 26.47 -11.90 13.96
C LEU A 146 26.80 -12.59 15.29
N ASP A 147 25.78 -12.94 16.06
CA ASP A 147 25.90 -13.66 17.33
C ASP A 147 26.17 -15.16 17.13
N GLY A 148 26.08 -15.66 15.89
CA GLY A 148 26.32 -17.06 15.54
C GLY A 148 25.15 -18.01 15.86
N GLU A 149 23.99 -17.47 16.24
CA GLU A 149 22.76 -18.23 16.47
C GLU A 149 22.17 -18.77 15.17
N ILE A 150 22.24 -17.97 14.09
CA ILE A 150 21.97 -18.42 12.72
C ILE A 150 23.31 -18.60 12.02
N SER A 151 23.67 -19.85 11.72
CA SER A 151 25.00 -20.17 11.16
C SER A 151 24.95 -20.87 9.81
N LYS A 152 23.75 -21.19 9.31
CA LYS A 152 23.55 -21.89 8.05
C LYS A 152 24.12 -21.13 6.85
N PRO A 153 25.14 -21.66 6.15
CA PRO A 153 25.75 -20.97 5.01
C PRO A 153 24.85 -21.04 3.78
N GLY A 154 24.93 -20.03 2.90
CA GLY A 154 24.23 -19.97 1.61
C GLY A 154 23.21 -18.84 1.52
N LEU A 155 22.48 -18.81 0.40
CA LEU A 155 21.39 -17.86 0.17
C LEU A 155 20.06 -18.52 0.58
N HIS A 156 19.43 -17.99 1.63
CA HIS A 156 18.21 -18.55 2.21
C HIS A 156 17.09 -17.50 2.26
N THR A 157 15.86 -17.97 2.09
CA THR A 157 14.64 -17.26 2.50
C THR A 157 14.20 -17.75 3.89
N PRO A 158 13.36 -17.01 4.64
CA PRO A 158 12.98 -17.35 6.01
C PRO A 158 11.94 -18.48 6.09
N VAL A 159 12.22 -19.62 5.45
CA VAL A 159 11.39 -20.83 5.44
C VAL A 159 11.99 -21.97 6.25
N ILE A 160 13.13 -21.73 6.90
CA ILE A 160 13.89 -22.69 7.70
C ILE A 160 13.66 -22.34 9.18
N SER A 161 13.29 -23.33 9.99
CA SER A 161 12.95 -23.13 11.41
C SER A 161 14.07 -22.46 12.21
N GLU A 162 15.33 -22.87 11.99
CA GLU A 162 16.53 -22.23 12.55
C GLU A 162 16.56 -20.71 12.33
N ILE A 163 15.95 -20.21 11.24
CA ILE A 163 15.89 -18.79 10.92
C ILE A 163 14.62 -18.18 11.51
N TYR A 164 13.43 -18.70 11.16
CA TYR A 164 12.19 -17.98 11.50
C TYR A 164 11.77 -18.13 12.96
N GLU A 165 12.04 -19.25 13.64
CA GLU A 165 11.62 -19.46 15.03
C GLU A 165 12.23 -18.44 16.00
N PRO A 166 13.57 -18.20 16.03
CA PRO A 166 14.14 -17.21 16.93
C PRO A 166 13.70 -15.78 16.59
N ILE A 167 13.51 -15.47 15.30
CA ILE A 167 13.01 -14.15 14.86
C ILE A 167 11.57 -13.94 15.36
N LEU A 168 10.67 -14.91 15.18
CA LEU A 168 9.28 -14.82 15.65
C LEU A 168 9.21 -14.72 17.18
N ALA A 169 10.04 -15.48 17.90
CA ALA A 169 10.09 -15.43 19.36
C ALA A 169 10.50 -14.04 19.86
N GLU A 170 11.49 -13.39 19.25
CA GLU A 170 11.88 -12.04 19.62
C GLU A 170 10.85 -10.99 19.21
N LEU A 171 10.27 -11.10 18.01
CA LEU A 171 9.18 -10.22 17.57
C LEU A 171 8.00 -10.24 18.55
N GLU A 172 7.66 -11.40 19.12
CA GLU A 172 6.60 -11.52 20.13
C GLU A 172 6.93 -10.70 21.39
N THR A 173 8.20 -10.66 21.82
CA THR A 173 8.63 -9.80 22.95
C THR A 173 8.50 -8.30 22.65
N LEU A 174 8.51 -7.93 21.37
CA LEU A 174 8.31 -6.56 20.87
C LEU A 174 6.83 -6.24 20.58
N GLY A 175 5.93 -7.15 20.95
CA GLY A 175 4.48 -7.01 20.77
C GLY A 175 3.99 -7.29 19.34
N ILE A 176 4.83 -7.84 18.46
CA ILE A 176 4.46 -8.23 17.10
C ILE A 176 4.25 -9.74 17.10
N ARG A 177 2.98 -10.16 17.17
CA ARG A 177 2.63 -11.59 17.25
C ARG A 177 1.41 -11.91 16.43
N LEU A 178 1.32 -13.17 15.99
CA LEU A 178 0.13 -13.69 15.34
C LEU A 178 -0.77 -14.35 16.38
N GLU A 179 -2.05 -14.02 16.34
CA GLU A 179 -3.10 -14.69 17.11
C GLU A 179 -3.64 -15.87 16.29
N GLU A 180 -3.59 -17.07 16.86
CA GLU A 180 -3.97 -18.31 16.17
C GLU A 180 -5.32 -18.86 16.64
N LEU A 181 -6.15 -19.26 15.69
CA LEU A 181 -7.45 -19.90 15.91
C LEU A 181 -7.49 -21.26 15.18
N GLU A 182 -7.91 -22.30 15.90
CA GLU A 182 -8.16 -23.63 15.35
C GLU A 182 -9.64 -24.02 15.53
N GLU A 183 -10.28 -24.45 14.45
CA GLU A 183 -11.66 -24.95 14.45
C GLU A 183 -11.76 -26.28 13.72
N THR A 184 -12.60 -27.19 14.22
CA THR A 184 -12.93 -28.46 13.54
C THR A 184 -14.29 -28.33 12.83
N PHE A 185 -14.40 -28.83 11.59
CA PHE A 185 -15.62 -28.77 10.79
C PHE A 185 -15.89 -30.03 9.96
#